data_AF-A0A7W0GM41-F1
#
_entry.id   AF-A0A7W0GM41-F1
#
_cell.length_a   1.000
_cell.length_b   1.000
_cell.length_c   1.000
_cell.angle_alpha   90.00
_cell.angle_beta   90.00
_cell.angle_gamma   90.00
#
_symmetry.space_group_name_H-M   'P 1'
#
loop_
_entity.id
_entity.type
_entity.pdbx_description
1 polymer ?
#
loop_
_entity_poly.entity_id
_entity_poly.type
_entity_poly.pdbx_seq_one_letter_code
_entity_poly.pdbx_strand_id
1 'polypeptide(L)'
;MAATIYFQSPAHSTPLDVGTAAEASAALAATKGHGSAAKIAELEKGFWVCDYIGTTRGTEGPYGVTCGANFEELKQTRFGGDFDALVEWWRVNKAAQHKALESVGSAQY
;
A
#
# COMPACT_ATOMS: atom_id res chain seq x y z
N MET A 1 -28.31 61.83 -15.13
CA MET A 1 -27.63 61.60 -13.82
C MET A 1 -27.09 60.18 -13.85
N ALA A 2 -25.78 60.03 -14.00
CA ALA A 2 -25.10 58.74 -14.12
C ALA A 2 -24.30 58.50 -12.83
N ALA A 3 -24.50 57.35 -12.19
CA ALA A 3 -23.78 56.96 -10.99
C ALA A 3 -22.65 56.01 -11.38
N THR A 4 -21.44 56.55 -11.47
CA THR A 4 -20.20 55.77 -11.56
C THR A 4 -19.85 55.35 -10.14
N ILE A 5 -19.90 54.04 -9.85
CA ILE A 5 -19.41 53.53 -8.56
C ILE A 5 -18.28 52.53 -8.83
N TYR A 6 -17.15 52.90 -8.24
CA TYR A 6 -15.81 52.35 -8.32
C TYR A 6 -15.73 50.84 -8.05
N PHE A 7 -15.03 50.12 -8.92
CA PHE A 7 -14.55 48.77 -8.64
C PHE A 7 -13.44 48.87 -7.57
N GLN A 8 -13.69 48.33 -6.39
CA GLN A 8 -12.77 48.40 -5.25
C GLN A 8 -11.99 47.08 -5.19
N SER A 9 -10.74 47.10 -5.66
CA SER A 9 -9.80 46.00 -5.48
C SER A 9 -9.42 45.86 -3.99
N PRO A 10 -9.57 44.68 -3.37
CA PRO A 10 -8.76 44.36 -2.21
C PRO A 10 -7.39 43.90 -2.71
N ALA A 11 -6.42 44.81 -2.64
CA ALA A 11 -5.02 44.40 -2.47
C ALA A 11 -4.91 43.65 -1.14
N HIS A 12 -5.05 42.33 -1.19
CA HIS A 12 -4.51 41.45 -0.16
C HIS A 12 -3.36 40.68 -0.77
N SER A 13 -2.18 41.29 -0.63
CA SER A 13 -0.91 40.61 -0.63
C SER A 13 -0.95 39.50 0.41
N THR A 14 -1.18 38.26 0.01
CA THR A 14 -0.53 37.14 0.68
C THR A 14 0.75 36.87 -0.08
N PRO A 15 1.94 37.05 0.53
CA PRO A 15 3.13 36.43 -0.03
C PRO A 15 2.82 34.94 -0.21
N LEU A 16 3.30 34.37 -1.31
CA LEU A 16 3.57 32.94 -1.40
C LEU A 16 4.29 32.55 -0.11
N ASP A 17 3.54 31.98 0.83
CA ASP A 17 4.11 31.33 1.98
C ASP A 17 4.92 30.17 1.38
N VAL A 18 6.23 30.40 1.28
CA VAL A 18 7.19 29.38 0.93
C VAL A 18 7.10 28.40 2.09
N GLY A 19 6.17 27.44 1.95
CA GLY A 19 6.09 26.27 2.82
C GLY A 19 7.52 25.80 2.96
N THR A 20 8.03 25.90 4.20
CA THR A 20 9.46 25.82 4.44
C THR A 20 9.97 24.51 3.85
N ALA A 21 11.23 24.45 3.41
CA ALA A 21 11.78 23.22 2.82
C ALA A 21 11.54 21.98 3.71
N ALA A 22 11.38 22.18 5.03
CA ALA A 22 10.96 21.16 5.98
C ALA A 22 9.51 20.67 5.80
N GLU A 23 8.54 21.55 5.51
CA GLU A 23 7.14 21.18 5.24
C GLU A 23 6.98 20.50 3.87
N ALA A 24 7.69 20.98 2.85
CA ALA A 24 7.75 20.29 1.55
C ALA A 24 8.39 18.90 1.68
N SER A 25 9.44 18.76 2.50
CA SER A 25 10.07 17.47 2.79
C SER A 25 9.17 16.55 3.61
N ALA A 26 8.42 17.09 4.58
CA ALA A 26 7.45 16.33 5.37
C ALA A 26 6.28 15.83 4.51
N ALA A 27 5.75 16.65 3.60
CA ALA A 27 4.71 16.25 2.66
C ALA A 27 5.20 15.18 1.66
N LEU A 28 6.45 15.30 1.16
CA LEU A 28 7.05 14.28 0.30
C LEU A 28 7.33 12.96 1.07
N ALA A 29 7.80 13.04 2.31
CA ALA A 29 7.99 11.86 3.16
C ALA A 29 6.66 11.18 3.49
N ALA A 30 5.61 11.97 3.76
CA ALA A 30 4.26 11.44 3.98
C ALA A 30 3.72 10.75 2.73
N THR A 31 3.81 11.35 1.54
CA THR A 31 3.33 10.72 0.30
C THR A 31 4.13 9.47 -0.07
N LYS A 32 5.46 9.48 0.12
CA LYS A 32 6.33 8.31 -0.06
C LYS A 32 6.01 7.19 0.94
N GLY A 33 5.70 7.55 2.18
CA GLY A 33 5.28 6.60 3.24
C GLY A 33 3.95 5.91 2.91
N HIS A 34 2.95 6.68 2.46
CA HIS A 34 1.65 6.12 2.04
C HIS A 34 1.78 5.19 0.83
N GLY A 35 2.59 5.56 -0.18
CA GLY A 35 2.83 4.71 -1.35
C GLY A 35 3.52 3.39 -0.99
N SER A 36 4.46 3.43 -0.05
CA SER A 36 5.13 2.22 0.45
C SER A 36 4.18 1.30 1.22
N ALA A 37 3.37 1.86 2.13
CA ALA A 37 2.41 1.08 2.91
C ALA A 37 1.34 0.43 2.03
N ALA A 38 0.80 1.15 1.05
CA ALA A 38 -0.16 0.61 0.09
C ALA A 38 0.45 -0.54 -0.74
N LYS A 39 1.69 -0.36 -1.21
CA LYS A 39 2.42 -1.40 -1.93
C LYS A 39 2.63 -2.65 -1.07
N ILE A 40 3.04 -2.48 0.19
CA ILE A 40 3.21 -3.61 1.12
C ILE A 40 1.88 -4.33 1.33
N ALA A 41 0.77 -3.61 1.52
CA ALA A 41 -0.55 -4.22 1.69
C ALA A 41 -0.98 -5.07 0.48
N GLU A 42 -0.74 -4.59 -0.75
CA GLU A 42 -1.03 -5.35 -1.96
C GLU A 42 -0.12 -6.59 -2.10
N LEU A 43 1.17 -6.46 -1.77
CA LEU A 43 2.10 -7.59 -1.75
C LEU A 43 1.67 -8.66 -0.73
N GLU A 44 1.31 -8.25 0.48
CA GLU A 44 0.80 -9.16 1.52
C GLU A 44 -0.47 -9.88 1.08
N LYS A 45 -1.41 -9.15 0.48
CA LYS A 45 -2.64 -9.75 -0.05
C LYS A 45 -2.33 -10.81 -1.11
N GLY A 46 -1.45 -10.49 -2.07
CA GLY A 46 -1.02 -11.44 -3.11
C GLY A 46 -0.34 -12.68 -2.51
N PHE A 47 0.54 -12.48 -1.53
CA PHE A 47 1.23 -13.55 -0.83
C PHE A 47 0.25 -14.50 -0.14
N TRP A 48 -0.75 -13.98 0.58
CA TRP A 48 -1.72 -14.83 1.28
C TRP A 48 -2.58 -15.65 0.34
N VAL A 49 -3.00 -15.07 -0.79
CA VAL A 49 -3.72 -15.82 -1.83
C VAL A 49 -2.85 -16.95 -2.39
N CYS A 50 -1.60 -16.66 -2.71
CA CYS A 50 -0.63 -17.65 -3.20
C CYS A 50 -0.37 -18.78 -2.21
N ASP A 51 -0.11 -18.45 -0.94
CA ASP A 51 0.13 -19.44 0.12
C ASP A 51 -1.11 -20.32 0.38
N TYR A 52 -2.32 -19.72 0.34
CA TYR A 52 -3.56 -20.47 0.50
C TYR A 52 -3.79 -21.45 -0.65
N ILE A 53 -3.65 -21.00 -1.90
CA ILE A 53 -3.80 -21.87 -3.07
C ILE A 53 -2.76 -22.99 -3.05
N GLY A 54 -1.48 -22.64 -2.82
CA GLY A 54 -0.40 -23.62 -2.73
C GLY A 54 -0.62 -24.66 -1.63
N THR A 55 -1.18 -24.26 -0.49
CA THR A 55 -1.48 -25.16 0.64
C THR A 55 -2.71 -26.04 0.39
N THR A 56 -3.77 -25.52 -0.24
CA THR A 56 -5.09 -26.19 -0.30
C THR A 56 -5.36 -26.91 -1.61
N ARG A 57 -4.77 -26.44 -2.71
CA ARG A 57 -5.08 -26.92 -4.08
C ARG A 57 -3.84 -27.34 -4.85
N GLY A 58 -2.65 -26.98 -4.36
CA GLY A 58 -1.41 -27.02 -5.11
C GLY A 58 -1.31 -25.85 -6.11
N THR A 59 -0.08 -25.50 -6.47
CA THR A 59 0.20 -24.47 -7.48
C THR A 59 0.97 -25.10 -8.64
N GLU A 60 0.42 -25.02 -9.85
CA GLU A 60 1.05 -25.52 -11.06
C GLU A 60 1.22 -24.42 -12.12
N GLY A 61 2.20 -24.60 -13.01
CA GLY A 61 2.40 -23.77 -14.19
C GLY A 61 2.63 -22.27 -13.89
N PRO A 62 2.01 -21.35 -14.64
CA PRO A 62 2.32 -19.92 -14.58
C PRO A 62 1.98 -19.26 -13.23
N TYR A 63 1.05 -19.83 -12.46
CA TYR A 63 0.71 -19.32 -11.12
C TYR A 63 1.88 -19.40 -10.14
N GLY A 64 2.71 -20.45 -10.25
CA GLY A 64 3.91 -20.59 -9.41
C GLY A 64 4.93 -19.48 -9.65
N VAL A 65 5.11 -19.04 -10.90
CA VAL A 65 6.04 -17.95 -11.27
C VAL A 65 5.59 -16.63 -10.66
N THR A 66 4.30 -16.29 -10.80
CA THR A 66 3.75 -15.05 -10.22
C THR A 66 3.84 -15.07 -8.69
N CYS A 67 3.52 -16.19 -8.04
CA CYS A 67 3.61 -16.32 -6.60
C CYS A 67 5.06 -16.23 -6.09
N GLY A 68 6.03 -16.79 -6.81
CA GLY A 68 7.44 -16.64 -6.50
C GLY A 68 7.93 -15.20 -6.60
N ALA A 69 7.52 -14.46 -7.64
CA ALA A 69 7.87 -13.05 -7.79
C ALA A 69 7.27 -12.18 -6.67
N ASN A 70 6.00 -12.41 -6.32
CA ASN A 70 5.34 -11.70 -5.22
C ASN A 70 6.02 -11.99 -3.87
N PHE A 71 6.38 -13.25 -3.61
CA PHE A 71 7.13 -13.65 -2.42
C PHE A 71 8.45 -12.89 -2.29
N GLU A 72 9.26 -12.88 -3.35
CA GLU A 72 10.55 -12.19 -3.33
C GLU A 72 10.39 -10.68 -3.13
N GLU A 73 9.43 -10.05 -3.80
CA GLU A 73 9.19 -8.61 -3.65
C GLU A 73 8.64 -8.24 -2.26
N LEU A 74 7.77 -9.08 -1.67
CA LEU A 74 7.31 -8.89 -0.30
C LEU A 74 8.46 -9.00 0.69
N LYS A 75 9.32 -10.03 0.54
CA LYS A 75 10.51 -10.23 1.37
C LYS A 75 11.41 -9.00 1.35
N GLN A 76 11.72 -8.49 0.16
CA GLN A 76 12.55 -7.29 0.02
C GLN A 76 11.88 -6.04 0.59
N THR A 77 10.60 -5.81 0.27
CA THR A 77 9.93 -4.53 0.58
C THR A 77 9.57 -4.41 2.06
N ARG A 78 9.09 -5.49 2.70
CA ARG A 78 8.60 -5.44 4.08
C ARG A 78 9.64 -5.88 5.10
N PHE A 79 10.43 -6.90 4.76
CA PHE A 79 11.36 -7.54 5.69
C PHE A 79 12.82 -7.17 5.40
N GLY A 80 13.08 -6.28 4.45
CA GLY A 80 14.45 -5.89 4.08
C GLY A 80 15.29 -7.05 3.54
N GLY A 81 14.63 -8.08 2.99
CA GLY A 81 15.29 -9.30 2.51
C GLY A 81 15.42 -10.41 3.56
N ASP A 82 15.07 -10.16 4.83
CA ASP A 82 15.16 -11.15 5.90
C ASP A 82 14.11 -12.24 5.73
N PHE A 83 14.59 -13.43 5.36
CA PHE A 83 13.74 -14.61 5.17
C PHE A 83 13.21 -15.17 6.48
N ASP A 84 14.02 -15.17 7.54
CA ASP A 84 13.63 -15.74 8.83
C ASP A 84 12.54 -14.89 9.47
N ALA A 85 12.64 -13.57 9.37
CA ALA A 85 11.59 -12.64 9.80
C ALA A 85 10.27 -12.85 9.03
N LEU A 86 10.35 -13.11 7.71
CA LEU A 86 9.17 -13.43 6.91
C LEU A 86 8.54 -14.75 7.38
N VAL A 87 9.35 -15.80 7.58
CA VAL A 87 8.86 -17.12 8.00
C VAL A 87 8.20 -17.05 9.37
N GLU A 88 8.80 -16.34 10.34
CA GLU A 88 8.21 -16.18 11.66
C GLU A 88 6.87 -15.44 11.59
N TRP A 89 6.82 -14.34 10.82
CA TRP A 89 5.58 -13.63 10.55
C TRP A 89 4.53 -14.54 9.89
N TRP A 90 4.92 -15.35 8.90
CA TRP A 90 4.01 -16.27 8.23
C TRP A 90 3.43 -17.30 9.21
N ARG A 91 4.26 -17.92 10.06
CA ARG A 91 3.82 -18.94 11.03
C ARG A 91 2.75 -18.41 11.98
N VAL A 92 2.92 -17.19 12.48
CA VAL A 92 1.99 -16.61 13.46
C VAL A 92 0.68 -16.12 12.81
N ASN A 93 0.69 -15.76 11.52
CA ASN A 93 -0.48 -15.20 10.83
C ASN A 93 -1.26 -16.22 9.98
N LYS A 94 -0.62 -17.31 9.53
CA LYS A 94 -1.17 -18.22 8.50
C LYS A 94 -2.59 -18.69 8.80
N ALA A 95 -2.83 -19.18 10.01
CA ALA A 95 -4.13 -19.74 10.40
C ALA A 95 -5.26 -18.70 10.29
N ALA A 96 -5.03 -17.48 10.75
CA ALA A 96 -6.02 -16.40 10.69
C ALA A 96 -6.30 -15.97 9.24
N GLN A 97 -5.24 -15.84 8.43
CA GLN A 97 -5.35 -15.40 7.03
C GLN A 97 -6.01 -16.45 6.15
N HIS A 98 -5.68 -17.74 6.34
CA HIS A 98 -6.33 -18.85 5.64
C HIS A 98 -7.81 -18.92 5.97
N LYS A 99 -8.17 -18.79 7.25
CA LYS A 99 -9.58 -18.75 7.68
C LYS A 99 -10.33 -17.57 7.04
N ALA A 100 -9.71 -16.40 6.95
CA ALA A 100 -10.30 -15.24 6.29
C ALA A 100 -10.54 -15.51 4.79
N LEU A 101 -9.55 -16.07 4.08
CA LEU A 101 -9.69 -16.40 2.65
C LEU A 101 -10.72 -17.50 2.38
N GLU A 102 -10.80 -18.52 3.24
CA GLU A 102 -11.82 -19.56 3.17
C GLU A 102 -13.23 -18.98 3.32
N SER A 103 -13.42 -18.02 4.23
CA SER A 103 -14.71 -17.33 4.41
C SER A 103 -15.13 -16.49 3.20
N VAL A 104 -14.17 -15.90 2.48
CA VAL A 104 -14.44 -15.14 1.25
C VAL A 104 -14.72 -16.06 0.06
N GLY A 105 -14.07 -17.23 0.00
CA GLY A 105 -14.34 -18.24 -1.03
C GLY A 105 -15.69 -18.95 -0.86
N SER A 106 -16.12 -19.15 0.39
CA SER A 106 -17.44 -19.74 0.71
C SER A 106 -18.60 -18.75 0.55
N ALA A 107 -18.37 -17.45 0.69
CA ALA A 107 -19.38 -16.41 0.46
C ALA A 107 -19.68 -16.13 -1.03
N GLN A 108 -18.93 -16.73 -1.96
CA GLN A 108 -19.14 -16.59 -3.41
C GLN A 108 -20.03 -17.68 -4.02
N TYR A 109 -20.59 -18.58 -3.18
CA TYR A 109 -21.50 -19.65 -3.57
C TYR A 109 -22.78 -19.62 -2.74
#